data_AF-A0A535L7R8-F1
#
_entry.id   AF-A0A535L7R8-F1
#
_cell.length_a   1.000
_cell.length_b   1.000
_cell.length_c   1.000
_cell.angle_alpha   90.00
_cell.angle_beta   90.00
_cell.angle_gamma   90.00
#
_symmetry.space_group_name_H-M   'P 1'
#
loop_
_entity.id
_entity.type
_entity.pdbx_description
1 polymer ?
#
loop_
_entity_poly.entity_id
_entity_poly.type
_entity_poly.pdbx_seq_one_letter_code
_entity_poly.pdbx_strand_id
1 'polypeptide(L)'
;MHRIDEAFIEIEPVEAVIHNALHDEMSLQDSTLMNREELLNKLRRAVNKLAPEAAVYLNQQPPEATQASQAQQLPQDDQTKHNHLQATRAAMQNGDNPNENDYEFSNAIDSATQARTIIYEVRTTLHHFRDDRWDKLIRVRNQLMKMTLVTGLLLYAFVEFAIMMNVGTETLKAATILFFVGGLVGLFSRLYDQSKTDTSIEDFRLATARLIAAPLYSGLSAIGGVLVVQRMFELNVSSLLIAAAFGLTPSLFTTAIQKEADQYKTDLKSTTAPTGEKRKNSS
;
A
#
# COMPACT_ATOMS: atom_id res chain seq x y z
N MET A 1 24.50 -5.52 1.25
CA MET A 1 23.24 -6.30 1.32
C MET A 1 23.35 -7.64 0.59
N HIS A 2 23.99 -7.75 -0.58
CA HIS A 2 24.11 -8.99 -1.38
C HIS A 2 24.46 -10.31 -0.65
N ARG A 3 25.51 -10.37 0.18
CA ARG A 3 25.94 -11.64 0.83
C ARG A 3 24.98 -12.21 1.88
N ILE A 4 24.09 -11.40 2.46
CA ILE A 4 23.14 -11.88 3.48
C ILE A 4 21.90 -12.47 2.80
N ASP A 5 21.47 -11.87 1.68
CA ASP A 5 20.35 -12.37 0.88
C ASP A 5 20.73 -13.68 0.17
N GLU A 6 21.95 -13.79 -0.36
CA GLU A 6 22.47 -15.03 -0.99
C GLU A 6 22.43 -16.25 -0.05
N ALA A 7 22.79 -16.07 1.23
CA ALA A 7 22.77 -17.15 2.21
C ALA A 7 21.34 -17.54 2.63
N PHE A 8 20.38 -16.62 2.54
CA PHE A 8 18.98 -16.88 2.90
C PHE A 8 18.24 -17.65 1.79
N ILE A 9 18.59 -17.37 0.53
CA ILE A 9 18.07 -18.07 -0.66
C ILE A 9 18.32 -19.58 -0.57
N GLU A 10 19.44 -20.00 0.00
CA GLU A 10 19.85 -21.41 0.09
C GLU A 10 19.18 -22.15 1.28
N ILE A 11 18.73 -21.42 2.31
CA ILE A 11 18.25 -21.99 3.58
C ILE A 11 16.71 -22.02 3.67
N GLU A 12 15.99 -21.16 2.93
CA GLU A 12 14.51 -21.16 2.96
C GLU A 12 13.94 -22.50 2.42
N PRO A 13 12.99 -23.14 3.13
CA PRO A 13 12.36 -24.37 2.65
C PRO A 13 11.54 -24.09 1.38
N VAL A 14 11.56 -25.04 0.43
CA VAL A 14 10.90 -24.89 -0.87
C VAL A 14 9.41 -24.56 -0.69
N GLU A 15 8.77 -25.17 0.29
CA GLU A 15 7.36 -24.99 0.62
C GLU A 15 7.04 -23.52 0.99
N ALA A 16 7.92 -22.85 1.72
CA ALA A 16 7.74 -21.44 2.07
C ALA A 16 7.94 -20.53 0.86
N VAL A 17 8.93 -20.84 0.00
CA VAL A 17 9.17 -20.10 -1.25
C VAL A 17 7.94 -20.20 -2.16
N ILE A 18 7.34 -21.38 -2.29
CA ILE A 18 6.13 -21.62 -3.08
C ILE A 18 4.90 -20.92 -2.48
N HIS A 19 4.70 -21.00 -1.17
CA HIS A 19 3.60 -20.31 -0.49
C HIS A 19 3.65 -18.79 -0.75
N ASN A 20 4.84 -18.22 -0.57
CA ASN A 20 5.05 -16.80 -0.81
C ASN A 20 4.91 -16.44 -2.30
N ALA A 21 5.35 -17.31 -3.22
CA ALA A 21 5.16 -17.12 -4.65
C ALA A 21 3.67 -17.13 -5.07
N LEU A 22 2.84 -17.98 -4.44
CA LEU A 22 1.39 -17.98 -4.66
C LEU A 22 0.76 -16.66 -4.19
N HIS A 23 1.20 -16.14 -3.05
CA HIS A 23 0.77 -14.83 -2.56
C HIS A 23 1.21 -13.70 -3.51
N ASP A 24 2.46 -13.72 -3.94
CA ASP A 24 3.03 -12.73 -4.86
C ASP A 24 2.30 -12.76 -6.21
N GLU A 25 1.89 -13.94 -6.71
CA GLU A 25 1.08 -14.04 -7.94
C GLU A 25 -0.28 -13.36 -7.78
N MET A 26 -1.00 -13.62 -6.68
CA MET A 26 -2.29 -12.97 -6.39
C MET A 26 -2.14 -11.45 -6.28
N SER A 27 -1.06 -10.98 -5.64
CA SER A 27 -0.72 -9.56 -5.57
C SER A 27 -0.36 -8.96 -6.93
N LEU A 28 0.17 -9.73 -7.86
CA LEU A 28 0.54 -9.24 -9.20
C LEU A 28 -0.63 -9.23 -10.17
N GLN A 29 -1.58 -10.17 -10.08
CA GLN A 29 -2.69 -10.35 -11.04
C GLN A 29 -3.47 -9.05 -11.33
N ASP A 30 -3.88 -8.35 -10.28
CA ASP A 30 -4.67 -7.12 -10.41
C ASP A 30 -3.82 -5.83 -10.29
N SER A 31 -2.49 -5.97 -10.20
CA SER A 31 -1.60 -4.84 -9.97
C SER A 31 -1.58 -3.83 -11.12
N THR A 32 -1.32 -2.57 -10.76
CA THR A 32 -1.08 -1.48 -11.71
C THR A 32 0.41 -1.36 -12.12
N LEU A 33 1.22 -2.38 -11.80
CA LEU A 33 2.63 -2.44 -12.16
C LEU A 33 2.82 -2.46 -13.68
N MET A 34 3.71 -1.60 -14.19
CA MET A 34 3.97 -1.48 -15.63
C MET A 34 4.51 -2.78 -16.24
N ASN A 35 5.36 -3.50 -15.52
CA ASN A 35 5.98 -4.76 -15.93
C ASN A 35 5.26 -6.01 -15.38
N ARG A 36 3.99 -5.88 -14.97
CA ARG A 36 3.20 -6.97 -14.37
C ARG A 36 3.27 -8.28 -15.14
N GLU A 37 3.03 -8.23 -16.45
CA GLU A 37 3.00 -9.44 -17.29
C GLU A 37 4.38 -10.11 -17.37
N GLU A 38 5.44 -9.32 -17.44
CA GLU A 38 6.81 -9.82 -17.40
C GLU A 38 7.11 -10.50 -16.05
N LEU A 39 6.73 -9.87 -14.93
CA LEU A 39 6.92 -10.40 -13.59
C LEU A 39 6.12 -11.69 -13.36
N LEU A 40 4.86 -11.75 -13.80
CA LEU A 40 4.03 -12.96 -13.73
C LEU A 40 4.66 -14.11 -14.53
N ASN A 41 5.15 -13.81 -15.74
CA ASN A 41 5.80 -14.82 -16.58
C ASN A 41 7.11 -15.32 -15.96
N LYS A 42 7.92 -14.42 -15.39
CA LYS A 42 9.15 -14.77 -14.66
C LYS A 42 8.83 -15.66 -13.45
N LEU A 43 7.86 -15.26 -12.63
CA LEU A 43 7.43 -15.99 -11.44
C LEU A 43 6.94 -17.40 -11.76
N ARG A 44 6.04 -17.54 -12.76
CA ARG A 44 5.50 -18.83 -13.19
C ARG A 44 6.57 -19.78 -13.74
N ARG A 45 7.50 -19.26 -14.54
CA ARG A 45 8.63 -20.04 -15.07
C ARG A 45 9.58 -20.50 -13.97
N ALA A 46 9.87 -19.63 -13.01
CA ALA A 46 10.73 -19.95 -11.88
C ALA A 46 10.10 -21.03 -10.99
N VAL A 47 8.81 -20.91 -10.67
CA VAL A 47 8.10 -21.93 -9.88
C VAL A 47 7.98 -23.25 -10.64
N ASN A 48 7.69 -23.24 -11.95
CA ASN A 48 7.66 -24.46 -12.76
C ASN A 48 9.01 -25.21 -12.75
N LYS A 49 10.13 -24.48 -12.74
CA LYS A 49 11.47 -25.06 -12.61
C LYS A 49 11.78 -25.58 -11.20
N LEU A 50 11.22 -24.94 -10.17
CA LEU A 50 11.51 -25.29 -8.77
C LEU A 50 10.62 -26.44 -8.25
N ALA A 51 9.33 -26.42 -8.60
CA ALA A 51 8.31 -27.37 -8.17
C ALA A 51 7.21 -27.46 -9.25
N PRO A 52 7.34 -28.37 -10.24
CA PRO A 52 6.38 -28.47 -11.34
C PRO A 52 4.96 -28.80 -10.87
N GLU A 53 4.81 -29.55 -9.77
CA GLU A 53 3.53 -29.82 -9.12
C GLU A 53 2.87 -28.57 -8.55
N ALA A 54 3.67 -27.62 -8.03
CA ALA A 54 3.17 -26.37 -7.48
C ALA A 54 2.72 -25.39 -8.57
N ALA A 55 3.32 -25.48 -9.76
CA ALA A 55 3.02 -24.59 -10.88
C ALA A 55 1.57 -24.72 -11.40
N VAL A 56 0.88 -25.83 -11.09
CA VAL A 56 -0.55 -26.02 -11.41
C VAL A 56 -1.44 -25.07 -10.61
N TYR A 57 -1.04 -24.71 -9.40
CA TYR A 57 -1.78 -23.78 -8.54
C TYR A 57 -1.57 -22.32 -8.94
N LEU A 58 -0.48 -22.04 -9.66
CA LEU A 58 -0.30 -20.75 -10.29
C LEU A 58 -1.16 -20.71 -11.56
N ASN A 59 -1.99 -19.68 -11.74
CA ASN A 59 -3.07 -19.51 -12.75
C ASN A 59 -4.50 -19.95 -12.35
N GLN A 60 -4.73 -20.66 -11.25
CA GLN A 60 -6.09 -21.05 -10.83
C GLN A 60 -6.51 -20.26 -9.58
N GLN A 61 -7.66 -19.56 -9.64
CA GLN A 61 -8.36 -19.11 -8.43
C GLN A 61 -8.57 -20.32 -7.51
N PRO A 62 -8.37 -20.18 -6.18
CA PRO A 62 -8.23 -21.32 -5.29
C PRO A 62 -9.44 -22.26 -5.39
N PRO A 63 -9.22 -23.59 -5.50
CA PRO A 63 -10.31 -24.54 -5.39
C PRO A 63 -10.96 -24.35 -4.01
N GLU A 64 -12.29 -24.25 -4.02
CA GLU A 64 -13.09 -24.11 -2.81
C GLU A 64 -12.66 -25.13 -1.78
N ALA A 65 -12.43 -24.65 -0.55
CA ALA A 65 -12.04 -25.43 0.60
C ALA A 65 -12.93 -26.66 0.77
N THR A 66 -12.47 -27.78 0.22
CA THR A 66 -13.09 -29.08 0.42
C THR A 66 -12.11 -29.91 1.21
N GLN A 67 -12.35 -29.88 2.52
CA GLN A 67 -12.04 -30.94 3.49
C GLN A 67 -10.59 -31.06 3.96
N ALA A 68 -10.15 -30.04 4.70
CA ALA A 68 -9.40 -30.27 5.93
C ALA A 68 -10.36 -30.82 7.01
N SER A 69 -10.82 -32.06 6.84
CA SER A 69 -11.55 -32.84 7.85
C SER A 69 -11.31 -34.32 7.58
N GLN A 70 -10.09 -34.79 7.89
CA GLN A 70 -9.80 -36.18 8.26
C GLN A 70 -8.34 -36.29 8.74
N ALA A 71 -8.07 -35.63 9.87
CA ALA A 71 -6.99 -36.03 10.76
C ALA A 71 -7.63 -36.55 12.05
N GLN A 72 -8.12 -37.80 12.04
CA GLN A 72 -8.28 -38.63 13.24
C GLN A 72 -8.79 -40.02 12.86
N GLN A 73 -7.88 -41.00 12.80
CA GLN A 73 -8.08 -42.35 13.36
C GLN A 73 -6.78 -43.15 13.27
N LEU A 74 -6.16 -43.40 14.43
CA LEU A 74 -5.35 -44.60 14.67
C LEU A 74 -6.28 -45.83 14.63
N PRO A 75 -5.81 -47.01 14.18
CA PRO A 75 -5.27 -47.97 15.15
C PRO A 75 -4.01 -48.73 14.70
N GLN A 76 -3.25 -49.17 15.71
CA GLN A 76 -2.23 -50.23 15.68
C GLN A 76 -2.81 -51.53 15.11
N ASP A 77 -2.07 -52.27 14.27
CA ASP A 77 -1.36 -53.47 14.70
C ASP A 77 -0.53 -54.14 13.60
N ASP A 78 0.66 -54.55 14.03
CA ASP A 78 1.45 -55.75 13.71
C ASP A 78 2.01 -56.10 12.29
N GLN A 79 3.29 -56.53 12.35
CA GLN A 79 4.12 -57.23 11.34
C GLN A 79 4.48 -56.43 10.07
N THR A 80 5.74 -56.00 9.87
CA THR A 80 6.84 -56.94 9.58
C THR A 80 8.20 -56.29 9.89
N LYS A 81 8.82 -56.70 10.99
CA LYS A 81 10.27 -56.59 11.19
C LYS A 81 10.95 -57.62 10.29
N HIS A 82 11.69 -57.20 9.26
CA HIS A 82 12.98 -57.77 8.83
C HIS A 82 13.49 -57.01 7.59
N ASN A 83 14.80 -56.78 7.55
CA ASN A 83 15.60 -56.22 6.42
C ASN A 83 16.03 -54.75 6.51
N HIS A 84 16.23 -54.22 7.71
CA HIS A 84 17.13 -53.08 7.91
C HIS A 84 18.43 -53.56 8.59
N LEU A 85 19.27 -54.32 7.86
CA LEU A 85 20.70 -54.52 8.21
C LEU A 85 21.52 -55.20 7.08
N GLN A 86 21.24 -54.91 5.80
CA GLN A 86 22.06 -55.42 4.67
C GLN A 86 22.53 -54.36 3.66
N ALA A 87 22.12 -53.09 3.77
CA ALA A 87 22.56 -52.05 2.84
C ALA A 87 23.93 -51.41 3.18
N THR A 88 24.50 -51.67 4.36
CA THR A 88 25.76 -51.01 4.81
C THR A 88 27.02 -51.83 4.53
N ARG A 89 26.93 -53.01 3.89
CA ARG A 89 28.11 -53.86 3.60
C ARG A 89 28.59 -53.83 2.15
N ALA A 90 27.84 -53.20 1.24
CA ALA A 90 28.24 -53.06 -0.17
C ALA A 90 29.05 -51.77 -0.45
N ALA A 91 29.23 -50.89 0.54
CA ALA A 91 29.92 -49.60 0.39
C ALA A 91 31.46 -49.68 0.52
N MET A 92 32.06 -50.87 0.51
CA MET A 92 33.53 -51.05 0.60
C MET A 92 34.03 -52.07 -0.41
N GLN A 93 33.71 -51.90 -1.70
CA GLN A 93 34.47 -52.49 -2.81
C GLN A 93 33.91 -51.95 -4.12
N ASN A 94 34.39 -50.77 -4.53
CA ASN A 94 34.83 -50.52 -5.90
C ASN A 94 35.40 -49.10 -5.97
N GLY A 95 36.64 -49.03 -6.45
CA GLY A 95 37.41 -47.81 -6.57
C GLY A 95 36.96 -46.93 -7.74
N ASP A 96 37.21 -45.64 -7.52
CA ASP A 96 37.67 -44.65 -8.51
C ASP A 96 36.95 -44.64 -9.87
N ASN A 97 35.85 -43.90 -9.91
CA ASN A 97 35.35 -43.28 -11.14
C ASN A 97 34.73 -41.92 -10.75
N PRO A 98 35.13 -40.78 -11.34
CA PRO A 98 34.50 -39.49 -11.07
C PRO A 98 33.12 -39.49 -11.74
N ASN A 99 32.11 -39.85 -10.98
CA ASN A 99 30.78 -40.22 -11.45
C ASN A 99 29.99 -39.00 -11.98
N GLU A 100 29.23 -39.22 -13.06
CA GLU A 100 28.21 -38.32 -13.67
C GLU A 100 27.26 -37.62 -12.68
N ASN A 101 27.14 -38.15 -11.46
CA ASN A 101 26.20 -37.71 -10.42
C ASN A 101 26.59 -36.37 -9.75
N ASP A 102 27.87 -36.01 -9.75
CA ASP A 102 28.33 -34.73 -9.17
C ASP A 102 27.95 -33.54 -10.06
N TYR A 103 27.86 -33.76 -11.37
CA TYR A 103 27.46 -32.73 -12.35
C TYR A 103 25.93 -32.54 -12.38
N GLU A 104 25.14 -33.60 -12.20
CA GLU A 104 23.69 -33.52 -12.22
C GLU A 104 23.13 -32.84 -10.95
N PHE A 105 23.68 -33.16 -9.77
CA PHE A 105 23.33 -32.50 -8.52
C PHE A 105 23.77 -31.03 -8.49
N SER A 106 24.95 -30.70 -9.02
CA SER A 106 25.43 -29.31 -9.15
C SER A 106 24.58 -28.48 -10.10
N ASN A 107 24.16 -29.04 -11.24
CA ASN A 107 23.28 -28.35 -12.19
C ASN A 107 21.85 -28.19 -11.64
N ALA A 108 21.34 -29.18 -10.90
CA ALA A 108 20.06 -29.12 -10.23
C ALA A 108 20.05 -28.04 -9.11
N ILE A 109 21.11 -27.99 -8.29
CA ILE A 109 21.30 -26.93 -7.27
C ILE A 109 21.41 -25.56 -7.93
N ASP A 110 22.18 -25.42 -9.01
CA ASP A 110 22.34 -24.15 -9.73
C ASP A 110 21.00 -23.70 -10.34
N SER A 111 20.24 -24.63 -10.95
CA SER A 111 18.92 -24.32 -11.51
C SER A 111 17.85 -23.98 -10.45
N ALA A 112 17.86 -24.67 -9.31
CA ALA A 112 16.95 -24.40 -8.19
C ALA A 112 17.31 -23.06 -7.51
N THR A 113 18.60 -22.77 -7.37
CA THR A 113 19.09 -21.49 -6.85
C THR A 113 18.74 -20.33 -7.79
N GLN A 114 18.87 -20.53 -9.11
CA GLN A 114 18.42 -19.57 -10.11
C GLN A 114 16.90 -19.33 -10.04
N ALA A 115 16.11 -20.39 -9.91
CA ALA A 115 14.66 -20.28 -9.77
C ALA A 115 14.26 -19.50 -8.50
N ARG A 116 14.87 -19.82 -7.35
CA ARG A 116 14.64 -19.09 -6.10
C ARG A 116 15.03 -17.61 -6.25
N THR A 117 16.19 -17.32 -6.84
CA THR A 117 16.65 -15.95 -7.08
C THR A 117 15.63 -15.12 -7.87
N ILE A 118 15.04 -15.69 -8.94
CA ILE A 118 14.00 -15.03 -9.72
C ILE A 118 12.73 -14.77 -8.89
N ILE A 119 12.32 -15.71 -8.02
CA ILE A 119 11.17 -15.52 -7.12
C ILE A 119 11.43 -14.35 -6.15
N TYR A 120 12.64 -14.26 -5.58
CA TYR A 120 13.01 -13.14 -4.72
C TYR A 120 13.12 -11.82 -5.47
N GLU A 121 13.60 -11.81 -6.72
CA GLU A 121 13.64 -10.61 -7.55
C GLU A 121 12.22 -10.05 -7.77
N VAL A 122 11.26 -10.94 -8.07
CA VAL A 122 9.85 -10.57 -8.23
C VAL A 122 9.29 -9.99 -6.93
N ARG A 123 9.51 -10.65 -5.79
CA ARG A 123 9.08 -10.15 -4.47
C ARG A 123 9.70 -8.81 -4.13
N THR A 124 11.00 -8.65 -4.36
CA THR A 124 11.73 -7.42 -4.08
C THR A 124 11.20 -6.28 -4.94
N THR A 125 10.90 -6.54 -6.21
CA THR A 125 10.29 -5.55 -7.12
C THR A 125 8.91 -5.13 -6.63
N LEU A 126 8.09 -6.08 -6.16
CA LEU A 126 6.77 -5.81 -5.60
C LEU A 126 6.87 -5.00 -4.29
N HIS A 127 7.76 -5.37 -3.39
CA HIS A 127 8.02 -4.63 -2.15
C HIS A 127 8.53 -3.22 -2.42
N HIS A 128 9.50 -3.04 -3.33
CA HIS A 128 10.01 -1.73 -3.72
C HIS A 128 8.89 -0.84 -4.28
N PHE A 129 8.03 -1.39 -5.14
CA PHE A 129 6.89 -0.63 -5.67
C PHE A 129 5.93 -0.17 -4.56
N ARG A 130 5.62 -1.06 -3.61
CA ARG A 130 4.78 -0.73 -2.46
C ARG A 130 5.45 0.33 -1.59
N ASP A 131 6.71 0.14 -1.22
CA ASP A 131 7.47 1.05 -0.36
C ASP A 131 7.60 2.45 -0.98
N ASP A 132 7.84 2.54 -2.29
CA ASP A 132 7.85 3.81 -3.02
C ASP A 132 6.51 4.55 -2.91
N ARG A 133 5.39 3.82 -3.04
CA ARG A 133 4.04 4.40 -2.93
C ARG A 133 3.73 4.81 -1.50
N TRP A 134 4.18 4.03 -0.51
CA TRP A 134 4.10 4.39 0.90
C TRP A 134 4.86 5.68 1.21
N ASP A 135 6.10 5.79 0.77
CA ASP A 135 6.94 6.96 0.99
C ASP A 135 6.33 8.22 0.34
N LYS A 136 5.78 8.08 -0.88
CA LYS A 136 5.02 9.17 -1.53
C LYS A 136 3.77 9.58 -0.73
N LEU A 137 3.01 8.62 -0.21
CA LEU A 137 1.81 8.92 0.60
C LEU A 137 2.17 9.61 1.93
N ILE A 138 3.26 9.18 2.57
CA ILE A 138 3.79 9.81 3.78
C ILE A 138 4.25 11.24 3.49
N ARG A 139 4.95 11.48 2.38
CA ARG A 139 5.33 12.83 1.94
C ARG A 139 4.12 13.73 1.76
N VAL A 140 3.09 13.27 1.06
CA VAL A 140 1.84 14.02 0.87
C VAL A 140 1.20 14.40 2.21
N ARG A 141 1.09 13.45 3.13
CA ARG A 141 0.56 13.70 4.48
C ARG A 141 1.39 14.74 5.22
N ASN A 142 2.71 14.61 5.19
CA ASN A 142 3.62 15.52 5.88
C ASN A 142 3.58 16.93 5.27
N GLN A 143 3.50 17.03 3.95
CA GLN A 143 3.36 18.30 3.24
C GLN A 143 2.06 19.01 3.60
N LEU A 144 0.94 18.28 3.68
CA LEU A 144 -0.34 18.85 4.10
C LEU A 144 -0.28 19.40 5.53
N MET A 145 0.33 18.66 6.46
CA MET A 145 0.52 19.10 7.85
C MET A 145 1.41 20.34 7.93
N LYS A 146 2.52 20.38 7.19
CA LYS A 146 3.42 21.54 7.13
C LYS A 146 2.72 22.77 6.58
N MET A 147 1.97 22.64 5.48
CA MET A 147 1.20 23.74 4.91
C MET A 147 0.13 24.25 5.88
N THR A 148 -0.54 23.35 6.57
CA THR A 148 -1.57 23.71 7.57
C THR A 148 -0.95 24.49 8.73
N LEU A 149 0.22 24.05 9.22
CA LEU A 149 0.95 24.75 10.29
C LEU A 149 1.40 26.14 9.85
N VAL A 150 2.01 26.27 8.66
CA VAL A 150 2.43 27.56 8.12
C VAL A 150 1.23 28.49 7.90
N THR A 151 0.12 27.96 7.39
CA THR A 151 -1.12 28.74 7.20
C THR A 151 -1.66 29.25 8.54
N GLY A 152 -1.68 28.41 9.57
CA GLY A 152 -2.12 28.80 10.90
C GLY A 152 -1.24 29.89 11.53
N LEU A 153 0.08 29.78 11.35
CA LEU A 153 1.03 30.78 11.84
C LEU A 153 0.86 32.12 11.11
N LEU A 154 0.69 32.10 9.78
CA LEU A 154 0.37 33.30 9.01
C LEU A 154 -0.95 33.93 9.45
N LEU A 155 -2.00 33.13 9.66
CA LEU A 155 -3.27 33.63 10.16
C LEU A 155 -3.12 34.32 11.53
N TYR A 156 -2.31 33.75 12.42
CA TYR A 156 -2.00 34.39 13.70
C TYR A 156 -1.31 35.75 13.51
N ALA A 157 -0.28 35.82 12.67
CA ALA A 157 0.39 37.08 12.34
C ALA A 157 -0.55 38.11 11.69
N PHE A 158 -1.51 37.67 10.87
CA PHE A 158 -2.54 38.54 10.30
C PHE A 158 -3.44 39.17 11.37
N VAL A 159 -3.81 38.40 12.40
CA VAL A 159 -4.60 38.91 13.53
C VAL A 159 -3.79 39.94 14.32
N GLU A 160 -2.51 39.66 14.62
CA GLU A 160 -1.62 40.63 15.27
C GLU A 160 -1.49 41.92 14.47
N PHE A 161 -1.33 41.81 13.15
CA PHE A 161 -1.26 42.95 12.25
C PHE A 161 -2.55 43.78 12.24
N ALA A 162 -3.71 43.12 12.26
CA ALA A 162 -5.01 43.80 12.36
C ALA A 162 -5.15 44.59 13.68
N ILE A 163 -4.65 44.04 14.79
CA ILE A 163 -4.61 44.72 16.08
C ILE A 163 -3.64 45.92 16.03
N MET A 164 -2.46 45.74 15.42
CA MET A 164 -1.47 46.82 15.25
C MET A 164 -2.00 47.97 14.38
N MET A 165 -2.86 47.66 13.39
CA MET A 165 -3.57 48.64 12.58
C MET A 165 -4.77 49.28 13.28
N ASN A 166 -5.04 48.95 14.54
CA ASN A 166 -6.17 49.45 15.33
C ASN A 166 -7.53 49.22 14.64
N VAL A 167 -7.71 48.06 14.02
CA VAL A 167 -8.98 47.66 13.41
C VAL A 167 -10.07 47.63 14.49
N GLY A 168 -11.25 48.19 14.17
CA GLY A 168 -12.36 48.29 15.10
C GLY A 168 -12.75 46.92 15.69
N THR A 169 -13.04 46.90 17.00
CA THR A 169 -13.37 45.68 17.74
C THR A 169 -14.58 44.95 17.16
N GLU A 170 -15.54 45.68 16.59
CA GLU A 170 -16.73 45.10 15.94
C GLU A 170 -16.37 44.31 14.68
N THR A 171 -15.42 44.81 13.87
CA THR A 171 -14.93 44.10 12.69
C THR A 171 -14.17 42.83 13.08
N LEU A 172 -13.36 42.90 14.14
CA LEU A 172 -12.62 41.73 14.63
C LEU A 172 -13.54 40.66 15.22
N LYS A 173 -14.59 41.06 15.96
CA LYS A 173 -15.64 40.15 16.43
C LYS A 173 -16.35 39.46 15.27
N ALA A 174 -16.78 40.23 14.26
CA ALA A 174 -17.44 39.69 13.08
C ALA A 174 -16.55 38.69 12.33
N ALA A 175 -15.28 39.04 12.07
CA ALA A 175 -14.32 38.15 11.42
C ALA A 175 -14.10 36.86 12.22
N THR A 176 -14.01 36.95 13.55
CA THR A 176 -13.86 35.77 14.43
C THR A 176 -15.06 34.85 14.35
N ILE A 177 -16.28 35.40 14.42
CA ILE A 177 -17.52 34.61 14.32
C ILE A 177 -17.61 33.93 12.95
N LEU A 178 -17.36 34.67 11.87
CA LEU A 178 -17.40 34.13 10.50
C LEU A 178 -16.36 33.03 10.29
N PHE A 179 -15.14 33.23 10.78
CA PHE A 179 -14.10 32.20 10.74
C PHE A 179 -14.52 30.94 11.46
N PHE A 180 -15.10 31.08 12.67
CA PHE A 180 -15.52 29.96 13.48
C PHE A 180 -16.66 29.18 12.83
N VAL A 181 -17.68 29.86 12.33
CA VAL A 181 -18.81 29.24 11.61
C VAL A 181 -18.31 28.52 10.36
N GLY A 182 -17.47 29.16 9.54
CA GLY A 182 -16.84 28.52 8.38
C GLY A 182 -16.03 27.28 8.77
N GLY A 183 -15.21 27.39 9.82
CA GLY A 183 -14.41 26.27 10.32
C GLY A 183 -15.26 25.08 10.78
N LEU A 184 -16.37 25.31 11.48
CA LEU A 184 -17.31 24.26 11.87
C LEU A 184 -17.97 23.60 10.67
N VAL A 185 -18.43 24.39 9.69
CA VAL A 185 -19.02 23.86 8.45
C VAL A 185 -18.00 22.98 7.71
N GLY A 186 -16.76 23.43 7.56
CA GLY A 186 -15.68 22.66 6.94
C GLY A 186 -15.34 21.38 7.71
N LEU A 187 -15.30 21.44 9.05
CA LEU A 187 -15.04 20.27 9.90
C LEU A 187 -16.13 19.21 9.72
N PHE A 188 -17.40 19.61 9.82
CA PHE A 188 -18.52 18.68 9.72
C PHE A 188 -18.66 18.11 8.32
N SER A 189 -18.45 18.91 7.27
CA SER A 189 -18.40 18.41 5.89
C SER A 189 -17.34 17.32 5.76
N ARG A 190 -16.15 17.53 6.35
CA ARG A 190 -15.06 16.55 6.28
C ARG A 190 -15.36 15.27 7.05
N LEU A 191 -15.94 15.38 8.24
CA LEU A 191 -16.38 14.23 9.04
C LEU A 191 -17.48 13.44 8.34
N TYR A 192 -18.41 14.13 7.69
CA TYR A 192 -19.49 13.51 6.93
C TYR A 192 -18.96 12.70 5.74
N ASP A 193 -18.03 13.26 4.96
CA ASP A 193 -17.39 12.53 3.86
C ASP A 193 -16.62 11.30 4.35
N GLN A 194 -15.94 11.42 5.49
CA GLN A 194 -15.25 10.30 6.14
C GLN A 194 -16.22 9.20 6.57
N SER A 195 -17.41 9.55 7.06
CA SER A 195 -18.40 8.57 7.50
C SER A 195 -18.99 7.71 6.38
N LYS A 196 -18.97 8.20 5.13
CA LYS A 196 -19.51 7.50 3.96
C LYS A 196 -18.52 6.58 3.26
N THR A 197 -17.24 6.70 3.58
CA THR A 197 -16.18 5.96 2.88
C THR A 197 -15.96 4.62 3.57
N ASP A 198 -16.09 3.52 2.80
CA ASP A 198 -15.92 2.15 3.28
C ASP A 198 -14.53 1.94 3.91
N THR A 199 -14.49 1.69 5.22
CA THR A 199 -13.27 1.63 6.06
C THR A 199 -12.42 0.38 5.83
N SER A 200 -12.63 -0.35 4.74
CA SER A 200 -11.96 -1.63 4.47
C SER A 200 -10.46 -1.52 4.15
N ILE A 201 -9.92 -0.30 4.01
CA ILE A 201 -8.49 -0.02 4.00
C ILE A 201 -8.28 1.21 4.89
N GLU A 202 -7.41 1.08 5.90
CA GLU A 202 -7.02 2.21 6.74
C GLU A 202 -6.62 3.38 5.86
N ASP A 203 -7.25 4.54 6.06
CA ASP A 203 -7.03 5.73 5.22
C ASP A 203 -5.66 6.41 5.50
N PHE A 204 -4.70 5.60 6.00
CA PHE A 204 -3.28 5.84 6.26
C PHE A 204 -2.99 7.21 6.89
N ARG A 205 -3.86 7.63 7.82
CA ARG A 205 -3.77 8.88 8.59
C ARG A 205 -3.84 10.16 7.72
N LEU A 206 -4.12 10.05 6.42
CA LEU A 206 -4.33 11.20 5.53
C LEU A 206 -5.71 11.83 5.76
N ALA A 207 -6.72 11.01 6.05
CA ALA A 207 -8.01 11.44 6.57
C ALA A 207 -7.84 12.37 7.79
N THR A 208 -7.01 11.97 8.75
CA THR A 208 -6.71 12.78 9.95
C THR A 208 -6.04 14.11 9.60
N ALA A 209 -5.07 14.11 8.68
CA ALA A 209 -4.40 15.36 8.26
C ALA A 209 -5.40 16.34 7.60
N ARG A 210 -6.32 15.83 6.76
CA ARG A 210 -7.37 16.65 6.15
C ARG A 210 -8.41 17.12 7.17
N LEU A 211 -8.70 16.33 8.20
CA LEU A 211 -9.58 16.72 9.30
C LEU A 211 -9.02 17.92 10.08
N ILE A 212 -7.70 17.96 10.28
CA ILE A 212 -7.02 19.09 10.93
C ILE A 212 -7.00 20.33 10.03
N ALA A 213 -6.82 20.13 8.72
CA ALA A 213 -6.66 21.22 7.77
C ALA A 213 -8.00 21.88 7.34
N ALA A 214 -9.08 21.10 7.26
CA ALA A 214 -10.37 21.56 6.74
C ALA A 214 -10.96 22.80 7.46
N PRO A 215 -10.94 22.89 8.81
CA PRO A 215 -11.50 24.02 9.53
C PRO A 215 -10.74 25.33 9.23
N LEU A 216 -9.41 25.26 9.13
CA LEU A 216 -8.55 26.42 8.85
C LEU A 216 -8.85 27.02 7.48
N TYR A 217 -8.91 26.18 6.44
CA TYR A 217 -9.19 26.66 5.08
C TYR A 217 -10.63 27.13 4.90
N SER A 218 -11.61 26.44 5.49
CA SER A 218 -13.02 26.83 5.39
C SER A 218 -13.32 28.12 6.15
N GLY A 219 -12.74 28.32 7.33
CA GLY A 219 -12.85 29.58 8.08
C GLY A 219 -12.25 30.77 7.33
N LEU A 220 -11.08 30.60 6.70
CA LEU A 220 -10.47 31.63 5.85
C LEU A 220 -11.36 31.96 4.64
N SER A 221 -11.91 30.95 3.98
CA SER A 221 -12.83 31.14 2.86
C SER A 221 -14.13 31.85 3.28
N ALA A 222 -14.62 31.63 4.50
CA ALA A 222 -15.81 32.31 5.00
C ALA A 222 -15.58 33.81 5.18
N ILE A 223 -14.45 34.23 5.77
CA ILE A 223 -14.07 35.65 5.85
C ILE A 223 -13.90 36.23 4.44
N GLY A 224 -13.12 35.55 3.58
CA GLY A 224 -12.85 36.02 2.22
C GLY A 224 -14.11 36.17 1.38
N GLY A 225 -15.03 35.21 1.47
CA GLY A 225 -16.31 35.26 0.75
C GLY A 225 -17.19 36.43 1.16
N VAL A 226 -17.30 36.71 2.47
CA VAL A 226 -18.08 37.87 2.95
C VAL A 226 -17.47 39.19 2.50
N LEU A 227 -16.14 39.33 2.52
CA LEU A 227 -15.45 40.52 1.99
C LEU A 227 -15.73 40.73 0.49
N VAL A 228 -15.75 39.65 -0.28
CA VAL A 228 -16.08 39.70 -1.72
C VAL A 228 -17.53 40.13 -1.93
N VAL A 229 -18.48 39.53 -1.20
CA VAL A 229 -19.91 39.88 -1.32
C VAL A 229 -20.14 41.35 -0.92
N GLN A 230 -19.49 41.83 0.13
CA GLN A 230 -19.58 43.23 0.55
C GLN A 230 -19.08 44.19 -0.53
N ARG A 231 -18.01 43.82 -1.26
CA ARG A 231 -17.41 44.62 -2.34
C ARG A 231 -18.00 44.33 -3.72
N MET A 232 -18.96 43.41 -3.82
CA MET A 232 -19.57 42.97 -5.09
C MET A 232 -20.32 44.11 -5.80
N PHE A 233 -20.69 45.17 -5.08
CA PHE A 233 -21.33 46.36 -5.65
C PHE A 233 -20.32 47.40 -6.19
N GLU A 234 -19.00 47.14 -6.09
CA GLU A 234 -17.92 48.05 -6.53
C GLU A 234 -16.96 47.38 -7.56
N LEU A 235 -17.38 46.29 -8.21
CA LEU A 235 -16.50 45.37 -8.95
C LEU A 235 -15.64 46.02 -10.05
N ASN A 236 -14.33 45.86 -9.91
CA ASN A 236 -13.34 45.95 -10.99
C ASN A 236 -12.94 44.51 -11.40
N VAL A 237 -12.59 44.28 -12.67
CA VAL A 237 -12.10 42.99 -13.18
C VAL A 237 -10.96 42.43 -12.31
N SER A 238 -10.12 43.31 -11.78
CA SER A 238 -9.01 42.96 -10.88
C SER A 238 -9.50 42.34 -9.56
N SER A 239 -10.55 42.89 -8.93
CA SER A 239 -11.12 42.33 -7.70
C SER A 239 -11.80 40.98 -7.93
N LEU A 240 -12.37 40.75 -9.11
CA LEU A 240 -12.96 39.48 -9.50
C LEU A 240 -11.90 38.38 -9.66
N LEU A 241 -10.76 38.71 -10.30
CA LEU A 241 -9.64 37.78 -10.45
C LEU A 241 -9.01 37.39 -9.10
N ILE A 242 -8.87 38.36 -8.18
CA ILE A 242 -8.37 38.10 -6.83
C ILE A 242 -9.35 37.20 -6.07
N ALA A 243 -10.66 37.46 -6.12
CA ALA A 243 -11.68 36.63 -5.49
C ALA A 243 -11.68 35.19 -6.04
N ALA A 244 -11.55 35.02 -7.36
CA ALA A 244 -11.46 33.72 -7.99
C ALA A 244 -10.20 32.96 -7.57
N ALA A 245 -9.04 33.63 -7.50
CA ALA A 245 -7.81 33.03 -7.02
C ALA A 245 -7.93 32.59 -5.55
N PHE A 246 -8.38 33.48 -4.65
CA PHE A 246 -8.49 33.12 -3.22
C PHE A 246 -9.57 32.06 -2.93
N GLY A 247 -10.67 32.05 -3.67
CA GLY A 247 -11.74 31.06 -3.49
C GLY A 247 -11.43 29.69 -4.11
N LEU A 248 -10.74 29.64 -5.27
CA LEU A 248 -10.48 28.39 -5.99
C LEU A 248 -9.11 27.79 -5.72
N THR A 249 -8.08 28.58 -5.42
CA THR A 249 -6.72 28.03 -5.20
C THR A 249 -6.66 27.01 -4.07
N PRO A 250 -7.30 27.21 -2.89
CA PRO A 250 -7.30 26.20 -1.84
C PRO A 250 -8.00 24.89 -2.26
N SER A 251 -9.09 24.97 -3.02
CA SER A 251 -9.84 23.79 -3.47
C SER A 251 -9.11 23.05 -4.59
N LEU A 252 -8.47 23.75 -5.52
CA LEU A 252 -7.66 23.14 -6.59
C LEU A 252 -6.44 22.40 -6.03
N PHE A 253 -5.76 22.99 -5.05
CA PHE A 253 -4.61 22.36 -4.41
C PHE A 253 -5.02 21.10 -3.61
N THR A 254 -6.07 21.21 -2.80
CA THR A 254 -6.55 20.08 -1.99
C THR A 254 -7.09 18.94 -2.86
N THR A 255 -7.78 19.25 -3.96
CA THR A 255 -8.25 18.24 -4.94
C THR A 255 -7.10 17.61 -5.71
N ALA A 256 -6.07 18.37 -6.09
CA ALA A 256 -4.88 17.82 -6.74
C ALA A 256 -4.13 16.82 -5.82
N ILE A 257 -3.90 17.21 -4.57
CA ILE A 257 -3.28 16.33 -3.56
C ILE A 257 -4.16 15.10 -3.26
N GLN A 258 -5.47 15.30 -3.22
CA GLN A 258 -6.42 14.20 -3.03
C GLN A 258 -6.32 13.19 -4.17
N LYS A 259 -6.34 13.67 -5.42
CA LYS A 259 -6.22 12.82 -6.60
C LYS A 259 -4.92 12.03 -6.61
N GLU A 260 -3.80 12.66 -6.29
CA GLU A 260 -2.49 12.01 -6.23
C GLU A 260 -2.45 10.93 -5.13
N ALA A 261 -2.99 11.24 -3.94
CA ALA A 261 -3.07 10.28 -2.86
C ALA A 261 -4.00 9.10 -3.16
N ASP A 262 -5.12 9.34 -3.84
CA ASP A 262 -6.07 8.29 -4.21
C ASP A 262 -5.50 7.36 -5.28
N GLN A 263 -4.66 7.89 -6.19
CA GLN A 263 -3.89 7.08 -7.12
C GLN A 263 -2.90 6.17 -6.36
N TYR A 264 -2.14 6.71 -5.40
CA TYR A 264 -1.21 5.91 -4.59
C TYR A 264 -1.93 4.83 -3.76
N LYS A 265 -3.09 5.16 -3.19
CA LYS A 265 -3.93 4.17 -2.49
C LYS A 265 -4.43 3.07 -3.44
N THR A 266 -4.83 3.44 -4.65
CA THR A 266 -5.28 2.48 -5.67
C THR A 266 -4.15 1.53 -6.05
N ASP A 267 -2.93 2.04 -6.23
CA ASP A 267 -1.75 1.24 -6.55
C ASP A 267 -1.31 0.31 -5.40
N LEU A 268 -1.46 0.75 -4.15
CA LEU A 268 -1.22 -0.12 -2.98
C LEU A 268 -2.30 -1.20 -2.84
N LYS A 269 -3.55 -0.85 -3.11
CA LYS A 269 -4.67 -1.80 -3.07
C LYS A 269 -4.56 -2.86 -4.16
N SER A 270 -4.15 -2.47 -5.36
CA SER A 270 -4.00 -3.37 -6.51
C SER A 270 -2.89 -4.41 -6.32
N THR A 271 -1.94 -4.15 -5.42
CA THR A 271 -0.80 -5.02 -5.11
C THR A 271 -0.96 -5.81 -3.80
N THR A 272 -2.12 -5.72 -3.16
CA THR A 272 -2.45 -6.49 -1.95
C THR A 272 -3.27 -7.70 -2.35
N ALA A 273 -2.77 -8.91 -2.11
CA ALA A 273 -3.53 -10.13 -2.38
C ALA A 273 -4.85 -10.11 -1.58
N PRO A 274 -5.97 -10.58 -2.16
CA PRO A 274 -7.25 -10.60 -1.47
C PRO A 274 -7.18 -11.49 -0.22
N THR A 275 -7.16 -10.86 0.96
CA THR A 275 -7.48 -11.54 2.22
C THR A 275 -8.93 -12.01 2.14
N GLY A 276 -9.19 -13.29 2.42
CA GLY A 276 -10.46 -13.98 2.19
C GLY A 276 -11.72 -13.46 2.91
N GLU A 277 -11.74 -12.22 3.39
CA GLU A 277 -12.87 -11.62 4.09
C GLU A 277 -13.97 -11.04 3.17
N LYS A 278 -13.70 -10.76 1.89
CA LYS A 278 -14.71 -10.20 0.96
C LYS A 278 -15.47 -11.23 0.12
N ARG A 279 -15.88 -12.35 0.73
CA ARG A 279 -16.87 -13.30 0.14
C ARG A 279 -18.02 -13.63 1.10
N LYS A 280 -18.52 -12.63 1.82
CA LYS A 280 -19.91 -12.56 2.25
C LYS A 280 -20.27 -11.11 1.96
N ASN A 281 -21.07 -10.79 0.93
CA ASN A 281 -22.52 -10.69 1.03
C ASN A 281 -23.08 -10.55 -0.39
N SER A 282 -23.68 -11.61 -0.93
CA SER A 282 -24.65 -11.52 -2.01
C SER A 282 -25.59 -12.72 -1.92
N SER A 283 -26.64 -12.56 -1.12
CA SER A 283 -27.88 -13.34 -1.18
C SER A 283 -29.01 -12.43 -0.74
#